data_AF-X6N8H6-F1
#
_entry.id   AF-X6N8H6-F1
#
_cell.length_a   1.000
_cell.length_b   1.000
_cell.length_c   1.000
_cell.angle_alpha   90.00
_cell.angle_beta   90.00
_cell.angle_gamma   90.00
#
_symmetry.space_group_name_H-M   'P 1'
#
loop_
_entity.id
_entity.type
_entity.pdbx_description
1 polymer ?
#
loop_
_entity_poly.entity_id
_entity_poly.type
_entity_poly.pdbx_seq_one_letter_code
_entity_poly.pdbx_strand_id
1 'polypeptide(L)'
;MFGLNGGNGRRFCCCADSDSTSINLNDIDSDAIWLKHERRTRRHRDYQLLRKLARRGCKEEDRQLLWIKSTNASEEDMVRYSDLTKTLFEDIEMQDFPQFPMFGSKCRFKTLDSEKKYCARKILVVLAVEHDSLHYCPQIPFVVEVIIQHVEEKVAFAILNAMVDVSKKNDWYFRTDFFNFRVRLRTFIDVFADHVKLCVRKCIF
;
A
#
# COMPACT_ATOMS: atom_id res chain seq x y z
N MET A 1 -21.26 49.84 9.30
CA MET A 1 -19.83 50.03 8.98
C MET A 1 -19.17 48.67 8.91
N PHE A 2 -18.68 48.31 7.73
CA PHE A 2 -17.81 47.16 7.53
C PHE A 2 -16.42 47.45 8.11
N GLY A 3 -15.78 46.43 8.67
CA GLY A 3 -14.39 46.45 9.09
C GLY A 3 -13.85 45.01 9.11
N LEU A 4 -13.29 44.60 7.97
CA LEU A 4 -12.63 43.32 7.72
C LEU A 4 -11.16 43.35 8.19
N ASN A 5 -10.65 42.13 8.43
CA ASN A 5 -9.27 41.66 8.25
C ASN A 5 -8.22 41.83 9.36
N GLY A 6 -7.70 40.67 9.78
CA GLY A 6 -6.40 40.47 10.38
C GLY A 6 -6.04 38.99 10.31
N GLY A 7 -5.49 38.56 9.18
CA GLY A 7 -5.33 37.16 8.78
C GLY A 7 -4.45 36.31 9.71
N ASN A 8 -4.98 35.16 10.10
CA ASN A 8 -4.19 34.06 10.66
C ASN A 8 -3.35 33.44 9.54
N GLY A 9 -2.16 34.01 9.34
CA GLY A 9 -1.10 33.43 8.53
C GLY A 9 -0.73 32.05 9.07
N ARG A 10 -1.25 30.99 8.44
CA ARG A 10 -0.73 29.64 8.63
C ARG A 10 0.72 29.67 8.17
N ARG A 11 1.65 29.72 9.13
CA ARG A 11 3.07 29.45 8.88
C ARG A 11 3.16 28.05 8.27
N PHE A 12 3.30 28.00 6.95
CA PHE A 12 3.94 26.88 6.30
C PHE A 12 5.37 26.86 6.82
N CYS A 13 5.62 25.99 7.80
CA CYS A 13 6.96 25.70 8.25
C CYS A 13 7.62 24.89 7.13
N CYS A 14 8.19 25.60 6.16
CA CYS A 14 9.18 25.03 5.25
C CYS A 14 10.40 24.71 6.12
N CYS A 15 10.48 23.47 6.62
CA CYS A 15 11.75 22.97 7.14
C CYS A 15 12.73 22.94 5.96
N ALA A 16 13.52 23.99 5.85
CA ALA A 16 14.76 23.98 5.11
C ALA A 16 15.71 23.06 5.89
N ASP A 17 15.80 21.80 5.49
CA ASP A 17 16.84 20.90 5.96
C ASP A 17 17.87 20.76 4.84
N SER A 18 18.89 21.61 4.90
CA SER A 18 20.24 21.22 4.56
C SER A 18 20.67 20.11 5.52
N ASP A 19 20.69 18.87 5.04
CA ASP A 19 21.68 17.88 5.49
C ASP A 19 21.66 16.70 4.51
N SER A 20 22.77 16.59 3.78
CA SER A 20 23.11 15.49 2.89
C SER A 20 23.74 14.32 3.66
N THR A 21 23.31 14.08 4.90
CA THR A 21 23.62 12.83 5.58
C THR A 21 22.86 11.72 4.87
N SER A 22 23.60 10.79 4.25
CA SER A 22 23.06 9.56 3.70
C SER A 22 22.28 8.84 4.80
N ILE A 23 20.96 8.85 4.69
CA ILE A 23 20.09 8.17 5.65
C ILE A 23 20.25 6.66 5.46
N ASN A 24 20.64 5.94 6.49
CA ASN A 24 20.71 4.48 6.48
C ASN A 24 19.33 3.91 6.86
N LEU A 25 18.71 3.16 5.95
CA LEU A 25 17.40 2.53 6.18
C LEU A 25 17.42 1.48 7.31
N ASN A 26 18.59 0.91 7.61
CA ASN A 26 18.73 -0.09 8.68
C ASN A 26 18.52 0.51 10.08
N ASP A 27 18.76 1.81 10.24
CA ASP A 27 18.62 2.51 11.52
C ASP A 27 17.16 2.82 11.87
N ILE A 28 16.22 2.56 10.95
CA ILE A 28 14.80 2.80 11.16
C ILE A 28 14.18 1.61 11.90
N ASP A 29 13.66 1.88 13.10
CA ASP A 29 12.84 0.94 13.86
C ASP A 29 11.44 0.83 13.24
N SER A 30 11.11 -0.36 12.72
CA SER A 30 9.80 -0.63 12.11
C SER A 30 8.69 -0.77 13.15
N ASP A 31 9.02 -1.26 14.35
CA ASP A 31 8.03 -1.56 15.39
C ASP A 31 7.43 -0.27 15.95
N ALA A 32 8.25 0.78 16.02
CA ALA A 32 7.82 2.14 16.34
C ALA A 32 6.83 2.75 15.32
N ILE A 33 6.67 2.14 14.15
CA ILE A 33 5.93 2.70 13.00
C ILE A 33 4.60 1.96 12.72
N TRP A 34 4.33 0.83 13.41
CA TRP A 34 3.22 -0.08 13.11
C TRP A 34 1.83 0.59 13.00
N LEU A 35 1.48 1.49 13.92
CA LEU A 35 0.16 2.14 13.97
C LEU A 35 0.16 3.49 13.25
N LYS A 36 0.43 3.49 11.94
CA LYS A 36 0.55 4.70 11.10
C LYS A 36 -0.67 5.64 11.09
N HIS A 37 -1.84 5.10 11.40
CA HIS A 37 -3.06 5.88 11.49
C HIS A 37 -3.06 6.79 12.73
N GLU A 38 -2.29 6.47 13.77
CA GLU A 38 -2.19 7.26 14.98
C GLU A 38 -1.37 8.54 14.79
N ARG A 39 -1.85 9.62 15.40
CA ARG A 39 -1.18 10.93 15.33
C ARG A 39 0.21 10.92 15.97
N ARG A 40 0.43 10.08 17.01
CA ARG A 40 1.72 9.93 17.70
C ARG A 40 2.76 9.31 16.78
N THR A 41 2.44 8.20 16.13
CA THR A 41 3.29 7.52 15.14
C THR A 41 3.67 8.45 13.99
N ARG A 42 2.74 9.29 13.51
CA ARG A 42 3.03 10.27 12.46
C ARG A 42 4.01 11.37 12.86
N ARG A 43 4.19 11.59 14.17
CA ARG A 43 5.17 12.52 14.75
C ARG A 43 6.50 11.85 15.07
N HIS A 44 6.57 10.52 15.03
CA HIS A 44 7.81 9.78 15.28
C HIS A 44 8.86 10.12 14.21
N ARG A 45 10.11 10.27 14.65
CA ARG A 45 11.23 10.65 13.77
C ARG A 45 11.38 9.67 12.61
N ASP A 46 11.33 8.38 12.91
CA ASP A 46 11.60 7.34 11.91
C ASP A 46 10.52 7.24 10.85
N TYR A 47 9.24 7.40 11.25
CA TYR A 47 8.15 7.50 10.29
C TYR A 47 8.28 8.72 9.37
N GLN A 48 8.68 9.87 9.94
CA GLN A 48 8.90 11.09 9.15
C GLN A 48 10.05 10.92 8.17
N LEU A 49 11.13 10.27 8.60
CA LEU A 49 12.31 9.97 7.79
C LEU A 49 11.96 9.04 6.63
N LEU A 50 11.28 7.94 6.91
CA LEU A 50 10.81 6.97 5.93
C LEU A 50 9.86 7.62 4.90
N ARG A 51 8.96 8.51 5.35
CA ARG A 51 8.08 9.29 4.46
C ARG A 51 8.85 10.29 3.61
N LYS A 52 9.90 10.93 4.15
CA LYS A 52 10.77 11.87 3.43
C LYS A 52 11.54 11.14 2.32
N LEU A 53 12.06 9.95 2.61
CA LEU A 53 12.71 9.07 1.63
C LEU A 53 11.75 8.62 0.53
N ALA A 54 10.59 8.07 0.90
CA ALA A 54 9.60 7.62 -0.08
C ALA A 54 9.13 8.73 -1.04
N ARG A 55 9.09 9.99 -0.57
CA ARG A 55 8.71 11.14 -1.40
C ARG A 55 9.82 11.66 -2.30
N ARG A 56 11.07 11.61 -1.82
CA ARG A 56 12.23 12.03 -2.60
C ARG A 56 12.61 11.00 -3.66
N GLY A 57 12.16 9.76 -3.49
CA GLY A 57 12.63 8.61 -4.24
C GLY A 57 13.81 7.95 -3.52
N CYS A 58 13.96 6.65 -3.74
CA CYS A 58 15.08 5.85 -3.27
C CYS A 58 15.74 5.14 -4.45
N LYS A 59 16.97 4.65 -4.25
CA LYS A 59 17.61 3.75 -5.21
C LYS A 59 16.81 2.45 -5.30
N GLU A 60 16.99 1.73 -6.41
CA GLU A 60 16.31 0.47 -6.64
C GLU A 60 16.69 -0.60 -5.60
N GLU A 61 17.98 -0.67 -5.27
CA GLU A 61 18.54 -1.56 -4.23
C GLU A 61 17.88 -1.35 -2.85
N ASP A 62 17.53 -0.09 -2.53
CA ASP A 62 16.91 0.28 -1.26
C ASP A 62 15.39 0.09 -1.24
N ARG A 63 14.76 -0.13 -2.40
CA ARG A 63 13.29 -0.14 -2.54
C ARG A 63 12.65 -1.25 -1.73
N GLN A 64 13.25 -2.44 -1.76
CA GLN A 64 12.76 -3.59 -0.99
C GLN A 64 12.77 -3.29 0.51
N LEU A 65 13.91 -2.83 1.04
CA LEU A 65 14.04 -2.52 2.45
C LEU A 65 13.11 -1.39 2.86
N LEU A 66 12.99 -0.33 2.04
CA LEU A 66 12.05 0.75 2.27
C LEU A 66 10.61 0.23 2.39
N TRP A 67 10.20 -0.70 1.52
CA TRP A 67 8.85 -1.26 1.56
C TRP A 67 8.63 -2.17 2.77
N ILE A 68 9.58 -3.04 3.10
CA ILE A 68 9.53 -3.88 4.30
C ILE A 68 9.38 -3.01 5.55
N LYS A 69 10.26 -2.01 5.73
CA LYS A 69 10.19 -1.04 6.86
C LYS A 69 8.90 -0.24 6.84
N SER A 70 8.41 0.11 5.63
CA SER A 70 7.15 0.82 5.50
C SER A 70 5.99 -0.04 5.98
N THR A 71 5.83 -1.25 5.48
CA THR A 71 4.64 -2.06 5.82
C THR A 71 4.79 -2.82 7.12
N ASN A 72 6.00 -2.84 7.69
CA ASN A 72 6.39 -3.73 8.78
C ASN A 72 6.13 -5.19 8.41
N ALA A 73 6.55 -5.56 7.20
CA ALA A 73 6.52 -6.95 6.74
C ALA A 73 7.51 -7.78 7.57
N SER A 74 7.06 -8.89 8.15
CA SER A 74 7.89 -9.70 9.03
C SER A 74 8.55 -10.87 8.30
N GLU A 75 9.66 -11.39 8.85
CA GLU A 75 10.23 -12.65 8.38
C GLU A 75 9.29 -13.84 8.66
N GLU A 76 8.51 -13.77 9.74
CA GLU A 76 7.51 -14.78 10.08
C GLU A 76 6.46 -14.95 8.96
N ASP A 77 6.01 -13.85 8.35
CA ASP A 77 5.10 -13.89 7.20
C ASP A 77 5.74 -14.60 6.00
N MET A 78 7.05 -14.41 5.78
CA MET A 78 7.78 -15.05 4.68
C MET A 78 7.94 -16.56 4.90
N VAL A 79 8.19 -16.97 6.14
CA VAL A 79 8.26 -18.39 6.53
C VAL A 79 6.88 -19.03 6.36
N ARG A 80 5.83 -18.39 6.92
CA ARG A 80 4.45 -18.88 6.80
C ARG A 80 4.01 -19.04 5.35
N TYR A 81 4.35 -18.08 4.48
CA TYR A 81 4.12 -18.20 3.05
C TYR A 81 4.75 -19.44 2.44
N SER A 82 5.99 -19.73 2.81
CA SER A 82 6.73 -20.89 2.31
C SER A 82 6.07 -22.20 2.74
N ASP A 83 5.52 -22.26 3.94
CA ASP A 83 4.84 -23.45 4.46
C ASP A 83 3.44 -23.64 3.83
N LEU A 84 2.69 -22.56 3.69
CA LEU A 84 1.38 -22.57 3.04
C LEU A 84 1.49 -22.92 1.57
N THR A 85 2.48 -22.39 0.86
CA THR A 85 2.66 -22.72 -0.56
C THR A 85 3.04 -24.18 -0.76
N LYS A 86 3.86 -24.78 0.12
CA LYS A 86 4.11 -26.22 0.07
C LYS A 86 2.82 -27.01 0.25
N THR A 87 2.02 -26.65 1.26
CA THR A 87 0.79 -27.38 1.60
C THR A 87 -0.33 -27.21 0.57
N LEU A 88 -0.52 -26.00 0.03
CA LEU A 88 -1.64 -25.67 -0.86
C LEU A 88 -1.41 -26.10 -2.31
N PHE A 89 -0.15 -26.21 -2.72
CA PHE A 89 0.22 -26.55 -4.10
C PHE A 89 0.97 -27.88 -4.17
N GLU A 90 0.95 -28.68 -3.10
CA GLU A 90 1.42 -30.07 -3.12
C GLU A 90 0.62 -30.84 -4.18
N ASP A 91 1.30 -31.45 -5.13
CA ASP A 91 0.72 -32.27 -6.21
C ASP A 91 -0.31 -31.56 -7.11
N ILE A 92 -0.44 -30.23 -7.05
CA ILE A 92 -1.34 -29.46 -7.91
C ILE A 92 -0.52 -28.60 -8.86
N GLU A 93 -0.63 -28.89 -10.15
CA GLU A 93 -0.13 -27.98 -11.17
C GLU A 93 -1.00 -26.73 -11.22
N MET A 94 -0.36 -25.56 -11.36
CA MET A 94 -1.07 -24.27 -11.31
C MET A 94 -2.09 -24.07 -12.43
N GLN A 95 -1.93 -24.78 -13.54
CA GLN A 95 -2.88 -24.78 -14.65
C GLN A 95 -4.21 -25.45 -14.27
N ASP A 96 -4.15 -26.38 -13.33
CA ASP A 96 -5.29 -27.13 -12.79
C ASP A 96 -5.84 -26.49 -11.51
N PHE A 97 -5.24 -25.39 -11.04
CA PHE A 97 -5.68 -24.71 -9.83
C PHE A 97 -7.07 -24.09 -10.05
N PRO A 98 -8.04 -24.36 -9.15
CA PRO A 98 -9.41 -23.86 -9.29
C PRO A 98 -9.40 -22.33 -9.31
N GLN A 99 -10.33 -21.77 -10.09
CA GLN A 99 -10.50 -20.33 -10.37
C GLN A 99 -9.88 -19.39 -9.33
N PHE A 100 -8.88 -18.60 -9.76
CA PHE A 100 -8.16 -17.67 -8.90
C PHE A 100 -9.09 -16.66 -8.19
N PRO A 101 -8.83 -16.33 -6.92
CA PRO A 101 -9.60 -15.33 -6.20
C PRO A 101 -9.46 -13.98 -6.92
N MET A 102 -10.62 -13.45 -7.32
CA MET A 102 -10.69 -12.22 -8.12
C MET A 102 -10.65 -10.96 -7.25
N PHE A 103 -10.94 -11.06 -5.95
CA PHE A 103 -11.08 -9.91 -5.06
C PHE A 103 -11.98 -8.79 -5.63
N GLY A 104 -12.98 -9.13 -6.44
CA GLY A 104 -13.86 -8.15 -7.10
C GLY A 104 -13.33 -7.52 -8.40
N SER A 105 -12.21 -7.98 -8.96
CA SER A 105 -11.67 -7.52 -10.25
C SER A 105 -11.07 -8.66 -11.08
N LYS A 106 -11.05 -8.52 -12.41
CA LYS A 106 -10.36 -9.50 -13.28
C LYS A 106 -8.84 -9.30 -13.18
N CYS A 107 -8.14 -10.31 -12.67
CA CYS A 107 -6.68 -10.36 -12.64
C CYS A 107 -6.13 -10.62 -14.05
N ARG A 108 -5.62 -9.56 -14.72
CA ARG A 108 -5.12 -9.65 -16.10
C ARG A 108 -3.60 -9.60 -16.24
N PHE A 109 -2.85 -9.28 -15.16
CA PHE A 109 -1.38 -9.24 -15.08
C PHE A 109 -0.70 -8.97 -16.43
N LYS A 110 -0.93 -7.79 -16.99
CA LYS A 110 -0.53 -7.48 -18.38
C LYS A 110 0.96 -7.19 -18.49
N THR A 111 1.56 -6.70 -17.42
CA THR A 111 2.93 -6.20 -17.40
C THR A 111 3.97 -7.22 -16.95
N LEU A 112 3.51 -8.38 -16.43
CA LEU A 112 4.36 -9.45 -15.94
C LEU A 112 4.72 -10.45 -17.04
N ASP A 113 5.88 -11.08 -16.91
CA ASP A 113 6.22 -12.31 -17.64
C ASP A 113 5.49 -13.53 -17.07
N SER A 114 5.66 -14.71 -17.68
CA SER A 114 4.97 -15.93 -17.26
C SER A 114 5.34 -16.38 -15.84
N GLU A 115 6.60 -16.23 -15.44
CA GLU A 115 7.09 -16.62 -14.12
C GLU A 115 6.51 -15.70 -13.03
N LYS A 116 6.57 -14.40 -13.22
CA LYS A 116 6.01 -13.41 -12.30
C LYS A 116 4.48 -13.49 -12.25
N LYS A 117 3.80 -13.83 -13.35
CA LYS A 117 2.36 -14.14 -13.33
C LYS A 117 2.05 -15.33 -12.43
N TYR A 118 2.88 -16.36 -12.48
CA TYR A 118 2.76 -17.54 -11.63
C TYR A 118 2.94 -17.16 -10.16
N CYS A 119 3.99 -16.41 -9.81
CA CYS A 119 4.20 -15.89 -8.45
C CYS A 119 3.02 -15.04 -7.97
N ALA A 120 2.54 -14.11 -8.81
CA ALA A 120 1.42 -13.23 -8.47
C ALA A 120 0.12 -14.02 -8.18
N ARG A 121 -0.14 -15.06 -8.97
CA ARG A 121 -1.29 -15.96 -8.76
C ARG A 121 -1.18 -16.72 -7.44
N LYS A 122 -0.01 -17.29 -7.12
CA LYS A 122 0.23 -17.96 -5.84
C LYS A 122 -0.01 -17.02 -4.67
N ILE A 123 0.55 -15.81 -4.71
CA ILE A 123 0.35 -14.79 -3.68
C ILE A 123 -1.14 -14.50 -3.46
N LEU A 124 -1.92 -14.33 -4.53
CA LEU A 124 -3.37 -14.08 -4.42
C LEU A 124 -4.12 -15.25 -3.77
N VAL A 125 -3.77 -16.49 -4.09
CA VAL A 125 -4.37 -17.68 -3.48
C VAL A 125 -4.04 -17.76 -2.00
N VAL A 126 -2.76 -17.63 -1.64
CA VAL A 126 -2.33 -17.73 -0.25
C VAL A 126 -2.93 -16.59 0.58
N LEU A 127 -3.01 -15.37 0.04
CA LEU A 127 -3.71 -14.25 0.69
C LEU A 127 -5.20 -14.54 0.92
N ALA A 128 -5.87 -15.22 -0.01
CA ALA A 128 -7.28 -15.58 0.17
C ALA A 128 -7.47 -16.65 1.26
N VAL A 129 -6.49 -17.54 1.44
CA VAL A 129 -6.50 -18.54 2.52
C VAL A 129 -6.22 -17.89 3.88
N GLU A 130 -5.18 -17.06 3.98
CA GLU A 130 -4.82 -16.35 5.22
C GLU A 130 -5.86 -15.31 5.65
N HIS A 131 -6.67 -14.83 4.70
CA HIS A 131 -7.67 -13.82 4.94
C HIS A 131 -9.02 -14.23 4.34
N ASP A 132 -9.60 -15.29 4.88
CA ASP A 132 -10.93 -15.81 4.55
C ASP A 132 -12.02 -14.72 4.46
N SER A 133 -11.96 -13.71 5.33
CA SER A 133 -12.89 -12.58 5.39
C SER A 133 -12.74 -11.56 4.24
N LEU A 134 -11.73 -11.69 3.38
CA LEU A 134 -11.38 -10.73 2.34
C LEU A 134 -12.09 -11.07 1.03
N HIS A 135 -13.40 -10.82 0.98
CA HIS A 135 -14.21 -11.16 -0.20
C HIS A 135 -14.14 -10.11 -1.32
N TYR A 136 -13.88 -8.83 -0.99
CA TYR A 136 -13.89 -7.75 -1.97
C TYR A 136 -12.76 -6.75 -1.72
N CYS A 137 -11.77 -6.72 -2.61
CA CYS A 137 -10.74 -5.68 -2.63
C CYS A 137 -10.08 -5.61 -4.01
N PRO A 138 -10.69 -4.90 -4.98
CA PRO A 138 -10.26 -4.94 -6.39
C PRO A 138 -8.86 -4.36 -6.60
N GLN A 139 -8.30 -3.67 -5.60
CA GLN A 139 -6.97 -3.07 -5.62
C GLN A 139 -5.84 -4.09 -5.44
N ILE A 140 -6.08 -5.18 -4.69
CA ILE A 140 -5.03 -6.13 -4.31
C ILE A 140 -4.34 -6.74 -5.55
N PRO A 141 -5.06 -7.25 -6.57
CA PRO A 141 -4.41 -7.79 -7.75
C PRO A 141 -3.45 -6.81 -8.45
N PHE A 142 -3.80 -5.51 -8.50
CA PHE A 142 -2.94 -4.50 -9.09
C PHE A 142 -1.70 -4.21 -8.24
N VAL A 143 -1.86 -4.19 -6.91
CA VAL A 143 -0.72 -3.96 -6.02
C VAL A 143 0.23 -5.17 -6.02
N VAL A 144 -0.29 -6.40 -6.10
CA VAL A 144 0.52 -7.61 -6.35
C VAL A 144 1.33 -7.46 -7.63
N GLU A 145 0.67 -7.06 -8.72
CA GLU A 145 1.32 -6.88 -10.03
C GLU A 145 2.49 -5.90 -9.97
N VAL A 146 2.35 -4.80 -9.22
CA VAL A 146 3.40 -3.79 -9.07
C VAL A 146 4.52 -4.29 -8.16
N ILE A 147 4.19 -4.85 -7.00
CA ILE A 147 5.21 -5.21 -6.00
C ILE A 147 6.11 -6.33 -6.52
N ILE A 148 5.53 -7.36 -7.15
CA ILE A 148 6.29 -8.55 -7.58
C ILE A 148 7.34 -8.25 -8.66
N GLN A 149 7.23 -7.11 -9.35
CA GLN A 149 8.24 -6.64 -10.31
C GLN A 149 9.54 -6.20 -9.64
N HIS A 150 9.50 -5.86 -8.35
CA HIS A 150 10.60 -5.21 -7.67
C HIS A 150 11.17 -6.01 -6.50
N VAL A 151 10.49 -7.05 -6.06
CA VAL A 151 10.93 -7.88 -4.93
C VAL A 151 10.69 -9.36 -5.20
N GLU A 152 11.30 -10.21 -4.38
CA GLU A 152 11.07 -11.65 -4.38
C GLU A 152 9.63 -12.02 -3.95
N GLU A 153 9.16 -13.18 -4.38
CA GLU A 153 7.79 -13.67 -4.14
C GLU A 153 7.38 -13.64 -2.66
N LYS A 154 8.20 -14.22 -1.77
CA LYS A 154 7.92 -14.27 -0.32
C LYS A 154 7.88 -12.88 0.31
N VAL A 155 8.70 -11.96 -0.18
CA VAL A 155 8.76 -10.57 0.31
C VAL A 155 7.52 -9.81 -0.17
N ALA A 156 7.12 -10.00 -1.43
CA ALA A 156 5.90 -9.42 -1.96
C ALA A 156 4.67 -9.88 -1.16
N PHE A 157 4.60 -11.17 -0.82
CA PHE A 157 3.55 -11.69 0.06
C PHE A 157 3.57 -11.00 1.43
N ALA A 158 4.71 -10.99 2.13
CA ALA A 158 4.81 -10.42 3.47
C ALA A 158 4.41 -8.93 3.50
N ILE A 159 4.81 -8.15 2.48
CA ILE A 159 4.40 -6.76 2.31
C ILE A 159 2.88 -6.64 2.18
N LEU A 160 2.26 -7.47 1.33
CA LEU A 160 0.82 -7.44 1.13
C LEU A 160 0.03 -7.94 2.33
N ASN A 161 0.49 -8.99 2.99
CA ASN A 161 -0.11 -9.55 4.20
C ASN A 161 -0.20 -8.46 5.28
N ALA A 162 0.92 -7.79 5.55
CA ALA A 162 0.97 -6.67 6.48
C ALA A 162 0.06 -5.50 6.06
N MET A 163 -0.01 -5.18 4.77
CA MET A 163 -0.92 -4.14 4.27
C MET A 163 -2.40 -4.52 4.47
N VAL A 164 -2.76 -5.79 4.27
CA VAL A 164 -4.13 -6.29 4.51
C VAL A 164 -4.46 -6.25 6.00
N ASP A 165 -3.57 -6.73 6.87
CA ASP A 165 -3.79 -6.71 8.32
C ASP A 165 -4.01 -5.31 8.88
N VAL A 166 -3.20 -4.34 8.45
CA VAL A 166 -3.40 -2.95 8.82
C VAL A 166 -4.74 -2.44 8.27
N SER A 167 -5.12 -2.84 7.06
CA SER A 167 -6.39 -2.41 6.44
C SER A 167 -7.61 -2.99 7.14
N LYS A 168 -7.58 -4.25 7.59
CA LYS A 168 -8.67 -4.85 8.38
C LYS A 168 -8.87 -4.10 9.71
N LYS A 169 -7.81 -3.54 10.29
CA LYS A 169 -7.88 -2.79 11.55
C LYS A 169 -8.39 -1.35 11.39
N ASN A 170 -8.08 -0.67 10.29
CA ASN A 170 -8.30 0.79 10.19
C ASN A 170 -8.47 1.34 8.76
N ASP A 171 -8.67 0.49 7.76
CA ASP A 171 -8.78 0.88 6.34
C ASP A 171 -7.61 1.76 5.86
N TRP A 172 -6.37 1.48 6.25
CA TRP A 172 -5.24 2.31 5.81
C TRP A 172 -4.93 2.15 4.32
N TYR A 173 -4.64 0.92 3.89
CA TYR A 173 -4.16 0.65 2.53
C TYR A 173 -5.31 0.28 1.59
N PHE A 174 -6.11 -0.69 2.01
CA PHE A 174 -7.14 -1.34 1.21
C PHE A 174 -8.52 -1.06 1.76
N ARG A 175 -9.52 -1.15 0.88
CA ARG A 175 -10.92 -1.25 1.27
C ARG A 175 -11.32 -2.71 1.07
N THR A 176 -11.41 -3.43 2.18
CA THR A 176 -11.65 -4.88 2.20
C THR A 176 -13.14 -5.23 2.21
N ASP A 177 -14.01 -4.22 2.20
CA ASP A 177 -15.46 -4.33 2.18
C ASP A 177 -16.07 -3.54 0.99
N PHE A 178 -17.06 -4.14 0.33
CA PHE A 178 -17.72 -3.57 -0.85
C PHE A 178 -18.46 -2.28 -0.53
N PHE A 179 -19.15 -2.22 0.61
CA PHE A 179 -19.91 -1.04 0.99
C PHE A 179 -18.97 0.15 1.23
N ASN A 180 -17.91 -0.06 2.01
CA ASN A 180 -16.87 0.94 2.26
C ASN A 180 -16.19 1.41 0.97
N PHE A 181 -15.91 0.50 0.03
CA PHE A 181 -15.38 0.86 -1.29
C PHE A 181 -16.34 1.79 -2.04
N ARG A 182 -17.62 1.43 -2.12
CA ARG A 182 -18.64 2.20 -2.87
C ARG A 182 -18.87 3.59 -2.28
N VAL A 183 -18.97 3.70 -0.96
CA VAL A 183 -19.17 4.98 -0.26
C VAL A 183 -18.02 5.93 -0.58
N ARG A 184 -16.77 5.46 -0.49
CA ARG A 184 -15.61 6.31 -0.77
C ARG A 184 -15.43 6.65 -2.24
N LEU A 185 -15.76 5.73 -3.15
CA LEU A 185 -15.76 6.03 -4.57
C LEU A 185 -16.71 7.19 -4.89
N ARG A 186 -17.91 7.18 -4.29
CA ARG A 186 -18.86 8.28 -4.42
C ARG A 186 -18.29 9.58 -3.86
N THR A 187 -17.76 9.57 -2.63
CA THR A 187 -17.13 10.76 -2.02
C THR A 187 -15.98 11.30 -2.88
N PHE A 188 -15.16 10.43 -3.47
CA PHE A 188 -14.09 10.85 -4.37
C PHE A 188 -14.64 11.53 -5.63
N ILE A 189 -15.66 10.95 -6.26
CA ILE A 189 -16.32 11.54 -7.43
C ILE A 189 -16.91 12.91 -7.10
N ASP A 190 -17.54 13.05 -5.93
CA ASP A 190 -18.14 14.31 -5.49
C ASP A 190 -17.05 15.39 -5.31
N VAL A 191 -15.97 15.08 -4.58
CA VAL A 191 -14.84 16.01 -4.39
C VAL A 191 -14.17 16.37 -5.72
N PHE A 192 -13.98 15.38 -6.59
CA PHE A 192 -13.41 15.59 -7.91
C PHE A 192 -14.29 16.51 -8.77
N ALA A 193 -15.61 16.26 -8.79
CA ALA A 193 -16.56 17.09 -9.50
C ALA A 193 -16.54 18.53 -8.99
N ASP A 194 -16.44 18.74 -7.69
CA ASP A 194 -16.33 20.07 -7.09
C ASP A 194 -15.03 20.78 -7.51
N HIS A 195 -13.90 20.08 -7.52
CA HIS A 195 -12.62 20.66 -7.93
C HIS A 195 -12.58 20.99 -9.43
N VAL A 196 -13.13 20.12 -10.28
CA VAL A 196 -13.23 20.38 -11.73
C VAL A 196 -14.17 21.56 -12.02
N LYS A 197 -15.33 21.64 -11.35
CA LYS A 197 -16.26 22.78 -11.48
C LYS A 197 -15.61 24.11 -11.06
N LEU A 198 -14.80 24.10 -10.01
CA LEU A 198 -14.05 25.28 -9.56
C LEU A 198 -12.96 25.70 -10.56
N CYS A 199 -12.31 24.76 -11.25
CA CYS A 199 -11.35 25.07 -12.32
C CYS A 199 -12.03 25.70 -13.54
N VAL A 200 -13.19 25.18 -13.98
CA VAL A 200 -13.91 25.73 -15.14
C VAL A 200 -14.40 27.16 -14.88
N ARG A 201 -14.87 27.47 -13.67
CA ARG A 201 -15.30 28.84 -13.32
C ARG A 201 -14.14 29.85 -13.26
N LYS A 202 -12.91 29.41 -13.04
CA LYS A 202 -11.71 30.27 -13.02
C LYS A 202 -11.07 30.49 -14.38
N CYS A 203 -11.49 29.75 -15.41
CA CYS A 203 -10.99 29.90 -16.79
C CYS A 203 -11.92 30.71 -17.70
N ILE A 204 -13.10 31.13 -17.21
CA ILE A 204 -14.11 31.88 -17.98
C ILE A 204 -14.16 33.37 -17.55
N PHE A 205 -13.22 33.81 -16.71
CA PHE A 205 -13.03 35.23 -16.35
C PHE A 205 -11.58 35.64 -16.55
#